data_AF-A0A0J5WRP6-F1
#
_entry.id   AF-A0A0J5WRP6-F1
#
_cell.length_a   1.000
_cell.length_b   1.000
_cell.length_c   1.000
_cell.angle_alpha   90.00
_cell.angle_beta   90.00
_cell.angle_gamma   90.00
#
_symmetry.space_group_name_H-M   'P 1'
#
loop_
_entity.id
_entity.type
_entity.pdbx_description
1 polymer ?
#
loop_
_entity_poly.entity_id
_entity_poly.type
_entity_poly.pdbx_seq_one_letter_code
_entity_poly.pdbx_strand_id
1 'polypeptide(L)'
;MALAIRVDWQSGAVHADRARIEVGSDGQLGEDIRRLCSSAQPAANGAVRYRVSEKVTFGGHAGECVIDVNEGRLASVTILFDTIRFFDKSITESKIVRSIAKSAGLTVVSEHPAVAQLEPRAWGVAEFRYDPRQGDLSFEVQFRND
;
A
#
# COMPACT_ATOMS: atom_id res chain seq x y z
N MET A 1 7.65 -13.17 13.30
CA MET A 1 6.45 -13.38 12.45
C MET A 1 6.35 -12.18 11.52
N ALA A 2 5.73 -12.32 10.34
CA ALA A 2 5.49 -11.16 9.48
C ALA A 2 4.04 -10.68 9.68
N LEU A 3 3.85 -9.38 9.75
CA LEU A 3 2.53 -8.75 9.94
C LEU A 3 1.75 -8.82 8.62
N ALA A 4 0.56 -9.40 8.61
CA ALA A 4 -0.25 -9.50 7.39
C ALA A 4 -0.97 -8.19 7.09
N ILE A 5 -0.76 -7.59 5.92
CA ILE A 5 -1.59 -6.49 5.43
C ILE A 5 -2.72 -7.04 4.56
N ARG A 6 -3.93 -6.50 4.74
CA ARG A 6 -5.12 -6.84 3.94
C ARG A 6 -5.83 -5.56 3.52
N VAL A 7 -6.40 -5.59 2.32
CA VAL A 7 -7.28 -4.52 1.82
C VAL A 7 -8.67 -5.11 1.67
N ASP A 8 -9.66 -4.46 2.26
CA ASP A 8 -11.06 -4.65 1.90
C ASP A 8 -11.30 -3.89 0.60
N TRP A 9 -11.42 -4.62 -0.51
CA TRP A 9 -11.58 -4.04 -1.83
C TRP A 9 -12.93 -3.34 -2.04
N GLN A 10 -13.92 -3.62 -1.20
CA GLN A 10 -15.23 -2.96 -1.27
C GLN A 10 -15.18 -1.57 -0.63
N SER A 11 -14.54 -1.44 0.52
CA SER A 11 -14.51 -0.19 1.32
C SER A 11 -13.21 0.60 1.23
N GLY A 12 -12.12 -0.04 0.81
CA GLY A 12 -10.76 0.50 0.84
C GLY A 12 -10.07 0.35 2.17
N ALA A 13 -10.76 -0.16 3.21
CA ALA A 13 -10.17 -0.30 4.53
C ALA A 13 -8.92 -1.19 4.47
N VAL A 14 -7.82 -0.68 5.02
CA VAL A 14 -6.57 -1.44 5.12
C VAL A 14 -6.42 -1.93 6.55
N HIS A 15 -6.06 -3.19 6.70
CA HIS A 15 -5.86 -3.83 8.00
C HIS A 15 -4.42 -4.34 8.12
N ALA A 16 -3.83 -4.09 9.28
CA ALA A 16 -2.62 -4.73 9.76
C ALA A 16 -3.00 -5.83 10.76
N ASP A 17 -2.91 -7.07 10.30
CA ASP A 17 -3.46 -8.28 10.92
C ASP A 17 -4.96 -8.15 11.24
N ARG A 18 -5.30 -7.83 12.50
CA ARG A 18 -6.67 -7.61 12.96
C ARG A 18 -7.01 -6.13 13.18
N ALA A 19 -6.00 -5.25 13.22
CA ALA A 19 -6.18 -3.84 13.49
C ALA A 19 -6.42 -3.08 12.17
N ARG A 20 -7.42 -2.18 12.16
CA ARG A 20 -7.68 -1.31 11.02
C ARG A 20 -6.69 -0.13 11.04
N ILE A 21 -6.15 0.21 9.87
CA ILE A 21 -5.35 1.42 9.68
C ILE A 21 -6.30 2.59 9.53
N GLU A 22 -6.35 3.42 10.57
CA GLU A 22 -7.21 4.59 10.64
C GLU A 22 -6.55 5.69 11.48
N VAL A 23 -7.05 6.91 11.28
CA VAL A 23 -6.62 8.09 12.02
C VAL A 23 -7.67 8.39 13.08
N GLY A 24 -7.23 8.58 14.32
CA GLY A 24 -8.07 8.92 15.45
C GLY A 24 -8.59 10.35 15.37
N SER A 25 -9.50 10.70 16.28
CA SER A 25 -10.09 12.04 16.37
C SER A 25 -9.07 13.15 16.70
N ASP A 26 -7.89 12.79 17.19
CA ASP A 26 -6.76 13.67 17.44
C ASP A 26 -5.90 13.94 16.20
N GLY A 27 -6.29 13.38 15.04
CA GLY A 27 -5.56 13.50 13.78
C GLY A 27 -4.30 12.64 13.74
N GLN A 28 -4.08 11.74 14.70
CA GLN A 28 -2.95 10.84 14.73
C GLN A 28 -3.34 9.42 14.32
N LEU A 29 -2.36 8.64 13.86
CA LEU A 29 -2.54 7.22 13.60
C LEU A 29 -3.06 6.52 14.87
N GLY A 30 -4.12 5.72 14.73
CA GLY A 30 -4.74 5.01 15.84
C GLY A 30 -3.73 4.21 16.67
N GLU A 31 -3.93 4.17 17.99
CA GLU A 31 -2.91 3.71 18.94
C GLU A 31 -2.41 2.28 18.64
N ASP A 32 -3.32 1.37 18.29
CA ASP A 32 -3.00 -0.01 17.95
C ASP A 32 -2.02 -0.12 16.79
N ILE A 33 -2.21 0.70 15.75
CA ILE A 33 -1.33 0.73 14.59
C ILE A 33 -0.04 1.49 14.90
N ARG A 34 -0.14 2.60 15.64
CA ARG A 34 1.02 3.41 16.02
C ARG A 34 2.05 2.60 16.81
N ARG A 35 1.61 1.66 17.65
CA ARG A 35 2.48 0.73 18.40
C ARG A 35 3.24 -0.25 17.49
N LEU A 36 2.72 -0.53 16.30
CA LEU A 36 3.38 -1.38 15.28
C LEU A 36 4.40 -0.59 14.46
N CYS A 37 4.37 0.74 14.54
CA CYS A 37 5.20 1.63 13.74
C CYS A 37 6.45 2.12 14.47
N SER A 38 7.46 2.49 13.69
CA SER A 38 8.57 3.30 14.16
C SER A 38 8.10 4.72 14.46
N SER A 39 8.98 5.53 15.06
CA SER A 39 8.73 6.96 15.27
C SER A 39 8.29 7.65 13.98
N ALA A 40 7.32 8.55 14.10
CA ALA A 40 6.80 9.35 13.01
C ALA A 40 7.90 10.21 12.39
N GLN A 41 7.88 10.35 11.07
CA GLN A 41 8.84 11.13 10.29
C GLN A 41 8.11 12.14 9.40
N PRO A 42 8.58 13.38 9.29
CA PRO A 42 8.03 14.31 8.31
C PRO A 42 8.36 13.83 6.89
N ALA A 43 7.36 13.80 6.01
CA ALA A 43 7.53 13.54 4.59
C ALA A 43 7.63 14.86 3.80
N ALA A 44 8.28 14.82 2.65
CA ALA A 44 8.53 16.00 1.81
C ALA A 44 7.25 16.68 1.29
N ASN A 45 6.13 15.96 1.24
CA ASN A 45 4.82 16.45 0.82
C ASN A 45 4.00 17.05 1.98
N GLY A 46 4.58 17.24 3.16
CA GLY A 46 3.89 17.74 4.35
C GLY A 46 3.14 16.68 5.15
N ALA A 47 3.10 15.43 4.68
CA ALA A 47 2.50 14.33 5.43
C ALA A 47 3.39 13.90 6.61
N VAL A 48 2.76 13.31 7.62
CA VAL A 48 3.41 12.55 8.67
C VAL A 48 3.47 11.09 8.24
N ARG A 49 4.69 10.57 8.10
CA ARG A 49 4.97 9.21 7.65
C ARG A 49 5.26 8.31 8.84
N TYR A 50 4.60 7.16 8.84
CA TYR A 50 4.86 6.05 9.75
C TYR A 50 5.37 4.87 8.94
N ARG A 51 6.34 4.13 9.48
CA ARG A 51 6.82 2.88 8.90
C ARG A 51 6.50 1.76 9.88
N VAL A 52 5.89 0.68 9.42
CA VAL A 52 5.69 -0.52 10.24
C VAL A 52 7.07 -1.10 10.56
N SER A 53 7.33 -1.36 11.84
CA SER A 53 8.64 -1.77 12.35
C SER A 53 9.01 -3.20 11.94
N GLU A 54 8.01 -4.07 11.78
CA GLU A 54 8.19 -5.45 11.33
C GLU A 54 8.01 -5.59 9.81
N LYS A 55 8.64 -6.61 9.22
CA LYS A 55 8.34 -7.00 7.83
C LYS A 55 6.87 -7.40 7.71
N VAL A 56 6.26 -7.00 6.61
CA VAL A 56 4.86 -7.31 6.31
C VAL A 56 4.72 -8.37 5.22
N THR A 57 3.52 -8.94 5.13
CA THR A 57 3.11 -9.75 3.98
C THR A 57 1.84 -9.18 3.37
N PHE A 58 1.80 -9.02 2.06
CA PHE A 58 0.62 -8.59 1.32
C PHE A 58 0.40 -9.50 0.11
N GLY A 59 -0.78 -10.12 0.03
CA GLY A 59 -1.08 -11.10 -1.02
C GLY A 59 -0.10 -12.29 -1.07
N GLY A 60 0.54 -12.62 0.06
CA GLY A 60 1.56 -13.66 0.16
C GLY A 60 2.99 -13.22 -0.17
N HIS A 61 3.21 -11.94 -0.49
CA HIS A 61 4.52 -11.38 -0.81
C HIS A 61 5.06 -10.54 0.34
N ALA A 62 6.34 -10.70 0.65
CA ALA A 62 7.00 -9.94 1.71
C ALA A 62 7.34 -8.51 1.26
N GLY A 63 7.35 -7.59 2.23
CA GLY A 63 7.73 -6.21 1.99
C GLY A 63 7.78 -5.37 3.26
N GLU A 64 7.87 -4.07 3.06
CA GLU A 64 7.74 -3.03 4.08
C GLU A 64 6.43 -2.28 3.91
N CYS A 65 5.87 -1.76 5.00
CA CYS A 65 4.64 -0.97 4.97
C CYS A 65 4.91 0.45 5.46
N VAL A 66 4.46 1.42 4.69
CA VAL A 66 4.54 2.84 4.97
C VAL A 66 3.12 3.41 4.98
N ILE A 67 2.82 4.27 5.96
CA ILE A 67 1.51 4.87 6.15
C ILE A 67 1.73 6.38 6.19
N ASP A 68 1.06 7.11 5.31
CA ASP A 68 1.11 8.57 5.27
C ASP A 68 -0.21 9.14 5.79
N VAL A 69 -0.10 10.00 6.80
CA VAL A 69 -1.20 10.77 7.38
C VAL A 69 -1.00 12.23 7.00
N ASN A 70 -2.01 12.85 6.38
CA ASN A 70 -1.96 14.25 6.00
C ASN A 70 -3.19 14.98 6.55
N GLU A 71 -2.99 16.15 7.15
CA GLU A 71 -4.07 16.98 7.69
C GLU A 71 -5.07 16.21 8.61
N GLY A 72 -4.55 15.29 9.42
CA GLY A 72 -5.38 14.46 10.31
C GLY A 72 -6.25 13.42 9.59
N ARG A 73 -5.90 13.07 8.35
CA ARG A 73 -6.57 12.03 7.54
C ARG A 73 -5.57 11.00 7.03
N LEU A 74 -6.02 9.77 6.86
CA LEU A 74 -5.22 8.73 6.22
C LEU A 74 -5.08 9.06 4.73
N ALA A 75 -3.88 9.41 4.29
CA ALA A 75 -3.62 9.81 2.91
C ALA A 75 -3.30 8.60 2.02
N SER A 76 -2.37 7.74 2.48
CA SER A 76 -2.08 6.49 1.79
C SER A 76 -1.49 5.40 2.68
N VAL A 77 -1.59 4.16 2.19
CA VAL A 77 -0.84 3.01 2.69
C VAL A 77 -0.07 2.39 1.53
N THR A 78 1.24 2.30 1.68
CA THR A 78 2.17 1.83 0.64
C THR A 78 2.91 0.58 1.10
N ILE A 79 2.91 -0.45 0.27
CA ILE A 79 3.71 -1.66 0.41
C ILE A 79 4.91 -1.56 -0.54
N LEU A 80 6.12 -1.73 -0.01
CA LEU A 80 7.36 -1.81 -0.77
C LEU A 80 7.81 -3.28 -0.80
N PHE A 81 7.76 -3.96 -1.95
CA PHE A 81 8.00 -5.40 -1.99
C PHE A 81 9.51 -5.74 -1.96
N ASP A 82 9.90 -6.75 -1.19
CA ASP A 82 11.31 -7.14 -0.99
C ASP A 82 11.94 -7.81 -2.23
N THR A 83 11.13 -8.49 -3.06
CA THR A 83 11.63 -9.32 -4.16
C THR A 83 10.99 -8.92 -5.47
N ILE A 84 11.82 -8.61 -6.45
CA ILE A 84 11.34 -8.15 -7.75
C ILE A 84 12.23 -8.77 -8.81
N ARG A 85 11.58 -9.36 -9.82
CA ARG A 85 12.24 -9.71 -11.07
C ARG A 85 11.93 -8.59 -12.05
N PHE A 86 12.96 -8.10 -12.72
CA PHE A 86 12.80 -7.19 -13.84
C PHE A 86 11.78 -7.75 -14.84
N PHE A 87 10.88 -6.90 -15.32
CA PHE A 87 9.94 -7.24 -16.39
C PHE A 87 10.42 -6.53 -17.66
N ASP A 88 10.50 -7.26 -18.78
CA ASP A 88 11.12 -6.77 -20.00
C ASP A 88 10.33 -5.63 -20.65
N LYS A 89 9.00 -5.62 -20.46
CA LYS A 89 8.10 -4.72 -21.20
C LYS A 89 7.04 -4.03 -20.37
N SER A 90 6.49 -4.67 -19.35
CA SER A 90 5.41 -4.07 -18.55
C SER A 90 5.25 -4.69 -17.18
N ILE A 91 4.87 -3.85 -16.21
CA ILE A 91 4.47 -4.22 -14.86
C ILE A 91 3.31 -5.22 -14.82
N THR A 92 2.49 -5.29 -15.90
CA THR A 92 1.41 -6.28 -16.01
C THR A 92 1.93 -7.72 -16.14
N GLU A 93 3.21 -7.90 -16.49
CA GLU A 93 3.89 -9.19 -16.47
C GLU A 93 4.27 -9.63 -15.04
N SER A 94 4.14 -8.75 -14.05
CA SER A 94 4.47 -9.07 -12.68
C SER A 94 3.61 -10.20 -12.12
N LYS A 95 4.27 -11.23 -11.58
CA LYS A 95 3.60 -12.30 -10.85
C LYS A 95 2.92 -11.76 -9.60
N ILE A 96 3.53 -10.78 -8.94
CA ILE A 96 2.98 -10.12 -7.75
C ILE A 96 1.66 -9.44 -8.12
N VAL A 97 1.69 -8.54 -9.12
CA VAL A 97 0.50 -7.81 -9.61
C VAL A 97 -0.61 -8.78 -10.02
N ARG A 98 -0.29 -9.78 -10.86
CA ARG A 98 -1.27 -10.76 -11.34
C ARG A 98 -1.85 -11.61 -10.21
N SER A 99 -1.04 -12.02 -9.24
CA SER A 99 -1.50 -12.84 -8.12
C SER A 99 -2.42 -12.05 -7.18
N ILE A 100 -2.11 -10.78 -6.90
CA ILE A 100 -2.91 -9.91 -6.04
C ILE A 100 -4.21 -9.54 -6.74
N ALA A 101 -4.17 -9.16 -8.02
CA ALA A 101 -5.39 -8.87 -8.79
C ALA A 101 -6.33 -10.09 -8.81
N LYS A 102 -5.79 -11.29 -9.06
CA LYS A 102 -6.55 -12.53 -9.06
C LYS A 102 -7.18 -12.84 -7.71
N SER A 103 -6.43 -12.69 -6.61
CA SER A 103 -6.97 -12.96 -5.26
C SER A 103 -7.99 -11.91 -4.83
N ALA A 104 -7.85 -10.67 -5.30
CA ALA A 104 -8.80 -9.58 -5.09
C ALA A 104 -10.07 -9.70 -5.95
N GLY A 105 -10.05 -10.52 -7.02
CA GLY A 105 -11.13 -10.55 -8.01
C GLY A 105 -11.21 -9.26 -8.84
N LEU A 106 -10.10 -8.55 -9.00
CA LEU A 106 -10.01 -7.27 -9.70
C LEU A 106 -9.26 -7.40 -11.03
N THR A 107 -9.53 -6.45 -11.93
CA THR A 107 -8.86 -6.33 -13.22
C THR A 107 -7.65 -5.43 -13.11
N VAL A 108 -6.58 -5.80 -13.81
CA VAL A 108 -5.38 -4.95 -13.95
C VAL A 108 -5.56 -4.05 -15.17
N VAL A 109 -5.55 -2.73 -14.95
CA VAL A 109 -5.59 -1.71 -16.00
C VAL A 109 -4.23 -0.99 -16.02
N SER A 110 -3.64 -0.77 -17.19
CA SER A 110 -2.33 -0.13 -17.30
C SER A 110 -2.27 0.70 -18.58
N GLU A 111 -2.04 2.01 -18.41
CA GLU A 111 -1.81 2.96 -19.51
C GLU A 111 -0.31 3.24 -19.71
N HIS A 112 0.53 2.82 -18.77
CA HIS A 112 1.98 3.04 -18.81
C HIS A 112 2.72 1.77 -18.36
N PRO A 113 3.81 1.36 -19.04
CA PRO A 113 4.56 0.14 -18.72
C PRO A 113 4.99 -0.04 -17.26
N ALA A 114 5.19 1.06 -16.53
CA ALA A 114 5.63 1.06 -15.15
C ALA A 114 4.52 1.27 -14.12
N VAL A 115 3.25 1.38 -14.54
CA VAL A 115 2.11 1.68 -13.66
C VAL A 115 0.94 0.77 -13.99
N ALA A 116 0.33 0.18 -12.96
CA ALA A 116 -0.87 -0.62 -13.12
C ALA A 116 -1.85 -0.38 -11.98
N GLN A 117 -3.12 -0.26 -12.30
CA GLN A 117 -4.21 -0.01 -11.37
C GLN A 117 -5.11 -1.24 -11.24
N LEU A 118 -5.66 -1.45 -10.03
CA LEU A 118 -6.68 -2.47 -9.79
C LEU A 118 -8.08 -1.87 -9.83
N GLU A 119 -8.96 -2.44 -10.64
CA GLU A 119 -10.34 -1.96 -10.86
C GLU A 119 -11.38 -3.08 -10.87
N PRO A 120 -12.67 -2.79 -10.55
CA PRO A 120 -13.22 -1.50 -10.12
C PRO A 120 -13.00 -1.21 -8.62
N ARG A 121 -13.10 0.05 -8.22
CA ARG A 121 -12.98 0.50 -6.81
C ARG A 121 -13.84 1.74 -6.53
N ALA A 122 -14.44 1.82 -5.35
CA ALA A 122 -15.39 2.89 -4.98
C ALA A 122 -14.78 4.01 -4.11
N TRP A 123 -13.57 3.83 -3.59
CA TRP A 123 -13.06 4.54 -2.40
C TRP A 123 -11.72 5.28 -2.61
N GLY A 124 -11.11 5.18 -3.81
CA GLY A 124 -9.78 5.76 -4.01
C GLY A 124 -9.01 5.19 -5.19
N VAL A 125 -7.69 5.09 -5.00
CA VAL A 125 -6.71 4.52 -5.94
C VAL A 125 -6.06 3.27 -5.33
N ALA A 126 -5.94 2.22 -6.13
CA ALA A 126 -5.18 1.01 -5.81
C ALA A 126 -4.19 0.77 -6.95
N GLU A 127 -2.93 1.14 -6.76
CA GLU A 127 -1.96 1.27 -7.84
C GLU A 127 -0.63 0.62 -7.52
N PHE A 128 -0.10 -0.12 -8.48
CA PHE A 128 1.27 -0.60 -8.51
C PHE A 128 2.15 0.37 -9.31
N ARG A 129 3.33 0.64 -8.79
CA ARG A 129 4.38 1.40 -9.48
C ARG A 129 5.67 0.61 -9.48
N TYR A 130 6.37 0.64 -10.61
CA TYR A 130 7.70 0.06 -10.76
C TYR A 130 8.71 1.18 -11.03
N ASP A 131 9.76 1.28 -10.22
CA ASP A 131 10.92 2.13 -10.50
C ASP A 131 11.96 1.31 -11.28
N PRO A 132 12.15 1.54 -12.58
CA PRO A 132 13.12 0.78 -13.38
C PRO A 132 14.58 1.07 -13.02
N ARG A 133 14.87 2.17 -12.30
CA ARG A 133 16.23 2.54 -11.88
C ARG A 133 16.66 1.77 -10.64
N GLN A 134 15.75 1.62 -9.69
CA GLN A 134 15.98 0.90 -8.44
C GLN A 134 15.63 -0.58 -8.56
N GLY A 135 14.78 -0.92 -9.54
CA GLY A 135 14.20 -2.23 -9.67
C GLY A 135 13.07 -2.47 -8.67
N ASP A 136 12.52 -1.40 -8.07
CA ASP A 136 11.59 -1.43 -6.94
C ASP A 136 10.12 -1.46 -7.40
N LEU A 137 9.30 -2.23 -6.70
CA LEU A 137 7.88 -2.42 -6.95
C LEU A 137 7.16 -2.01 -5.68
N SER A 138 6.21 -1.10 -5.82
CA SER A 138 5.34 -0.69 -4.75
C SER A 138 3.88 -0.93 -5.11
N PHE A 139 3.06 -1.08 -4.09
CA PHE A 139 1.61 -1.01 -4.18
C PHE A 139 1.11 0.06 -3.22
N GLU A 140 0.33 0.99 -3.71
CA GLU A 140 -0.22 2.09 -2.92
C GLU A 140 -1.75 2.09 -2.97
N VAL A 141 -2.33 2.23 -1.78
CA VAL A 141 -3.74 2.53 -1.56
C VAL A 141 -3.81 4.01 -1.20
N GLN A 142 -4.39 4.83 -2.09
CA GLN A 142 -4.64 6.25 -1.81
C GLN A 142 -6.13 6.48 -1.60
N PHE A 143 -6.48 7.25 -0.58
CA PHE A 143 -7.87 7.52 -0.21
C PHE A 143 -8.35 8.83 -0.82
N ARG A 144 -9.63 8.90 -1.21
CA ARG A 144 -10.20 10.18 -1.67
C ARG A 144 -10.30 11.16 -0.50
N ASN A 145 -9.93 12.41 -0.75
CA ASN A 145 -10.26 13.53 0.11
C ASN A 145 -11.68 13.99 -0.22
N ASP A 146 -12.67 13.17 0.11
CA ASP A 146 -14.07 13.64 0.10
C ASP A 146 -14.39 14.43 1.40
#